data_AF-A0A414K6Y9-F1
#
_entry.id   AF-A0A414K6Y9-F1
#
_cell.length_a   1.000
_cell.length_b   1.000
_cell.length_c   1.000
_cell.angle_alpha   90.00
_cell.angle_beta   90.00
_cell.angle_gamma   90.00
#
_symmetry.space_group_name_H-M   'P 1'
#
loop_
_entity.id
_entity.type
_entity.pdbx_description
1 polymer ?
#
loop_
_entity_poly.entity_id
_entity_poly.type
_entity_poly.pdbx_seq_one_letter_code
_entity_poly.pdbx_strand_id
1 'polypeptide(L)'
;MLNSNERMGFIIEYMSSYDEKIKMANKNGLFDAAKMFELFAIEVCNVWFGQKFSNLNDETATYPYVDLISENRELFSAGKYCTRCTNKNKNYIGKDKGFKR
;
A
#
# COMPACT_ATOMS: atom_id res chain seq x y z
N MET A 1 -16.95 32.65 -24.40
CA MET A 1 -16.67 31.23 -24.68
C MET A 1 -18.01 30.53 -24.87
N LEU A 2 -18.33 30.09 -26.08
CA LEU A 2 -19.53 29.25 -26.31
C LEU A 2 -19.35 27.92 -25.56
N ASN A 3 -20.44 27.40 -24.98
CA ASN A 3 -20.55 26.09 -24.32
C ASN A 3 -19.71 25.89 -23.03
N SER A 4 -19.24 26.96 -22.38
CA SER A 4 -18.52 26.85 -21.11
C SER A 4 -19.37 26.23 -19.99
N ASN A 5 -20.68 26.53 -19.97
CA ASN A 5 -21.61 26.00 -18.97
C ASN A 5 -21.89 24.51 -19.18
N GLU A 6 -22.05 24.06 -20.43
CA GLU A 6 -22.22 22.63 -20.75
C GLU A 6 -20.98 21.82 -20.40
N ARG A 7 -19.79 22.35 -20.71
CA ARG A 7 -18.51 21.72 -20.34
C ARG A 7 -18.35 21.63 -18.83
N MET A 8 -18.75 22.68 -18.10
CA MET A 8 -18.71 22.67 -16.65
C MET A 8 -19.69 21.65 -16.07
N GLY A 9 -20.91 21.57 -16.62
CA GLY A 9 -21.91 20.57 -16.24
C GLY A 9 -21.39 19.15 -16.45
N PHE A 10 -20.78 18.86 -17.60
CA PHE A 10 -20.17 17.57 -17.88
C PHE A 10 -19.05 17.23 -16.88
N ILE A 11 -18.18 18.18 -16.54
CA ILE A 11 -17.11 17.96 -15.56
C ILE A 11 -17.68 17.63 -14.18
N ILE A 12 -18.70 18.37 -13.75
CA ILE A 12 -19.35 18.16 -12.44
C ILE A 12 -19.99 16.77 -12.41
N GLU A 13 -20.78 16.42 -13.42
CA GLU A 13 -21.46 15.13 -13.50
C GLU A 13 -20.47 13.96 -13.55
N TYR A 14 -19.39 14.12 -14.34
CA TYR A 14 -18.30 13.16 -14.38
C TYR A 14 -17.66 13.00 -12.99
N MET A 15 -17.25 14.08 -12.32
CA MET A 15 -16.63 14.01 -10.99
C MET A 15 -17.56 13.41 -9.93
N SER A 16 -18.85 13.80 -9.91
CA SER A 16 -19.85 13.23 -8.99
C SER A 16 -20.04 11.73 -9.19
N SER A 17 -20.06 11.26 -10.44
CA SER A 17 -20.17 9.83 -10.74
C SER A 17 -18.97 9.01 -10.23
N TYR A 18 -17.76 9.59 -10.23
CA TYR A 18 -16.57 8.94 -9.68
C TYR A 18 -16.57 8.92 -8.16
N ASP A 19 -16.99 10.01 -7.52
CA ASP A 19 -17.14 10.08 -6.07
C ASP A 19 -18.14 9.01 -5.56
N GLU A 20 -19.29 8.85 -6.22
CA GLU A 20 -20.25 7.81 -5.88
C GLU A 20 -19.67 6.40 -6.04
N LYS A 21 -18.93 6.14 -7.13
CA LYS A 21 -18.26 4.83 -7.34
C LYS A 21 -17.23 4.53 -6.26
N ILE A 22 -16.43 5.52 -5.85
CA ILE A 22 -15.46 5.37 -4.77
C ILE A 22 -16.19 5.10 -3.45
N LYS A 23 -17.24 5.85 -3.13
CA LYS A 23 -18.06 5.64 -1.92
C LYS A 23 -18.68 4.24 -1.88
N MET A 24 -19.22 3.76 -3.00
CA MET A 24 -19.76 2.40 -3.10
C MET A 24 -18.68 1.34 -2.93
N ALA A 25 -17.52 1.53 -3.56
CA ALA A 25 -16.40 0.61 -3.40
C ALA A 25 -15.87 0.58 -1.96
N ASN A 26 -15.85 1.72 -1.27
CA ASN A 26 -15.47 1.81 0.15
C ASN A 26 -16.46 1.12 1.06
N LYS A 27 -17.77 1.25 0.78
CA LYS A 27 -18.81 0.50 1.47
C LYS A 27 -18.64 -1.01 1.30
N ASN A 28 -18.07 -1.43 0.17
CA ASN A 28 -17.72 -2.82 -0.12
C ASN A 28 -16.30 -3.21 0.34
N GLY A 29 -15.64 -2.38 1.16
CA GLY A 29 -14.35 -2.70 1.78
C GLY A 29 -13.10 -2.40 0.94
N LEU A 30 -13.22 -1.70 -0.19
CA LEU A 30 -12.08 -1.38 -1.06
C LEU A 30 -10.97 -0.59 -0.31
N PHE A 31 -11.35 0.32 0.58
CA PHE A 31 -10.45 1.05 1.48
C PHE A 31 -10.71 0.73 2.96
N ASP A 32 -11.04 -0.52 3.28
CA ASP A 32 -10.98 -0.94 4.68
C ASP A 32 -9.51 -0.87 5.16
N ALA A 33 -9.32 -0.56 6.45
CA ALA A 33 -8.00 -0.38 7.05
C ALA A 33 -7.10 -1.62 6.83
N ALA A 34 -7.71 -2.81 6.79
CA ALA A 34 -7.01 -4.05 6.50
C ALA A 34 -6.49 -4.10 5.05
N LYS A 35 -7.29 -3.70 4.06
CA LYS A 35 -6.88 -3.68 2.65
C LYS A 35 -5.83 -2.61 2.37
N MET A 36 -5.97 -1.45 3.00
CA MET A 36 -4.97 -0.38 2.91
C MET A 36 -3.63 -0.80 3.54
N PHE A 37 -3.67 -1.49 4.67
CA PHE A 37 -2.46 -2.02 5.32
C PHE A 37 -1.77 -3.09 4.48
N GLU A 38 -2.53 -3.97 3.83
CA GLU A 38 -2.03 -4.97 2.88
C GLU A 38 -1.31 -4.34 1.69
N LEU A 39 -1.95 -3.39 1.01
CA LEU A 39 -1.34 -2.68 -0.13
C LEU A 39 -0.07 -1.94 0.30
N PHE A 40 -0.10 -1.29 1.47
CA PHE A 40 1.07 -0.62 2.03
C PHE A 40 2.22 -1.60 2.31
N ALA A 41 1.94 -2.75 2.93
CA ALA A 41 2.95 -3.75 3.26
C ALA A 41 3.63 -4.32 2.00
N ILE A 42 2.83 -4.65 0.97
CA ILE A 42 3.34 -5.14 -0.31
C ILE A 42 4.28 -4.12 -0.94
N GLU A 43 3.87 -2.85 -1.02
CA GLU A 43 4.65 -1.82 -1.71
C GLU A 43 5.95 -1.49 -0.98
N VAL A 44 5.92 -1.44 0.36
CA VAL A 44 7.14 -1.28 1.16
C VAL A 44 8.12 -2.43 0.91
N CYS A 45 7.65 -3.68 0.88
CA CYS A 45 8.51 -4.83 0.61
C CYS A 45 9.04 -4.83 -0.84
N ASN A 46 8.23 -4.42 -1.82
CA ASN A 46 8.64 -4.29 -3.22
C ASN A 46 9.83 -3.34 -3.35
N VAL A 47 9.72 -2.14 -2.78
CA VAL A 47 10.78 -1.13 -2.81
C VAL A 47 11.99 -1.56 -1.98
N TRP A 48 11.78 -2.14 -0.81
CA TRP A 48 12.87 -2.49 0.12
C TRP A 48 13.78 -3.61 -0.38
N PHE A 49 13.21 -4.61 -1.05
CA PHE A 49 13.96 -5.77 -1.55
C PHE A 49 14.22 -5.72 -3.05
N GLY A 50 13.59 -4.80 -3.80
CA GLY A 50 13.73 -4.70 -5.24
C GLY A 50 13.19 -5.93 -6.00
N GLN A 51 12.21 -6.63 -5.42
CA GLN A 51 11.55 -7.83 -5.97
C GLN A 51 10.06 -7.75 -5.68
N LYS A 52 9.22 -8.47 -6.42
CA LYS A 52 7.78 -8.45 -6.16
C LYS A 52 7.39 -9.33 -4.96
N PHE A 53 6.37 -8.88 -4.24
CA PHE A 53 5.69 -9.61 -3.20
C PHE A 53 4.21 -9.74 -3.49
N SER A 54 3.61 -10.83 -3.02
CA SER A 54 2.16 -11.02 -3.01
C SER A 54 1.70 -11.42 -1.61
N ASN A 55 0.47 -11.05 -1.28
CA ASN A 55 -0.18 -11.52 -0.06
C ASN A 55 -0.46 -13.03 -0.20
N LEU A 56 -0.24 -13.78 0.87
CA LEU A 56 -0.51 -15.21 0.97
C LEU A 56 -1.96 -15.48 1.44
N ASN A 57 -2.59 -14.50 2.09
CA ASN A 57 -3.95 -14.60 2.61
C ASN A 57 -4.93 -14.05 1.57
N ASP A 58 -5.50 -14.93 0.75
CA ASP A 58 -6.43 -14.56 -0.33
C ASP A 58 -7.87 -14.31 0.15
N GLU A 59 -8.29 -14.92 1.27
CA GLU A 59 -9.69 -14.93 1.70
C GLU A 59 -10.02 -13.97 2.85
N THR A 60 -9.05 -13.59 3.70
CA THR A 60 -9.29 -12.71 4.85
C THR A 60 -8.16 -11.70 5.07
N ALA A 61 -8.51 -10.41 5.00
CA ALA A 61 -7.56 -9.34 5.27
C ALA A 61 -7.15 -9.39 6.75
N THR A 62 -5.89 -9.75 6.99
CA THR A 62 -5.40 -9.98 8.35
C THR A 62 -4.79 -8.68 8.87
N TYR A 63 -5.58 -7.83 9.53
CA TYR A 63 -5.04 -6.67 10.23
C TYR A 63 -4.70 -7.05 11.68
N PRO A 64 -3.49 -6.72 12.21
CA PRO A 64 -2.45 -5.89 11.62
C PRO A 64 -1.21 -6.67 11.14
N TYR A 65 -1.38 -7.85 10.55
CA TYR A 65 -0.28 -8.73 10.12
C TYR A 65 -0.56 -9.32 8.75
N VAL A 66 0.28 -9.05 7.76
CA VAL A 66 0.11 -9.60 6.41
C VAL A 66 1.23 -10.58 6.11
N ASP A 67 0.86 -11.80 5.74
CA ASP A 67 1.81 -12.81 5.27
C ASP A 67 2.09 -12.57 3.79
N LEU A 68 3.36 -12.39 3.45
CA LEU A 68 3.84 -12.07 2.12
C LEU A 68 4.76 -13.18 1.61
N ILE A 69 4.67 -13.46 0.32
CA ILE A 69 5.59 -14.35 -0.39
C ILE A 69 6.32 -13.57 -1.47
N SER A 70 7.65 -13.74 -1.54
CA SER A 70 8.47 -13.15 -2.61
C SER A 70 8.46 -14.00 -3.88
N GLU A 71 8.95 -13.45 -4.99
CA GLU A 71 9.18 -14.20 -6.24
C GLU A 71 10.06 -15.45 -6.04
N ASN A 72 10.99 -15.41 -5.08
CA ASN A 72 11.87 -16.53 -4.74
C ASN A 72 11.24 -17.54 -3.77
N ARG A 73 9.92 -17.43 -3.52
CA ARG A 73 9.15 -18.25 -2.57
C ARG A 73 9.62 -18.14 -1.12
N GLU A 74 10.26 -17.04 -0.76
CA GLU A 74 10.59 -16.75 0.64
C GLU A 74 9.39 -16.12 1.34
N LEU A 75 9.10 -16.58 2.56
CA LEU A 75 7.97 -16.13 3.36
C LEU A 75 8.37 -15.00 4.32
N PHE A 76 7.52 -13.97 4.39
CA PHE A 76 7.68 -12.79 5.24
C PHE A 76 6.36 -12.47 5.93
N SER A 77 6.43 -11.87 7.12
CA SER A 77 5.25 -11.31 7.78
C SER A 77 5.47 -9.82 8.05
N ALA A 78 4.58 -9.00 7.51
CA ALA A 78 4.55 -7.56 7.68
C ALA A 78 3.54 -7.21 8.79
N GLY A 79 4.03 -7.02 10.02
CA GLY A 79 3.24 -6.55 11.16
C GLY A 79 3.42 -5.06 11.44
N LYS A 80 2.70 -4.51 12.44
CA LYS A 80 2.89 -3.12 12.95
C LYS A 80 4.35 -2.77 13.27
N TYR A 81 5.15 -3.77 13.61
CA TYR A 81 6.59 -3.68 13.80
C TYR A 81 7.22 -4.74 12.89
N CYS A 82 7.56 -4.39 11.64
CA CYS A 82 8.19 -5.36 10.74
C CYS A 82 9.55 -5.80 11.32
N THR A 83 9.62 -6.93 12.02
CA THR A 83 10.83 -7.45 12.68
C THR A 83 11.83 -8.06 11.69
N ARG A 84 11.44 -8.30 10.43
CA ARG A 84 12.32 -8.83 9.38
C ARG A 84 12.69 -7.82 8.27
N CYS A 85 11.91 -6.75 8.09
CA CYS A 85 12.34 -5.57 7.32
C CYS A 85 13.43 -4.77 8.07
N THR A 86 13.45 -4.85 9.40
CA THR A 86 14.39 -4.12 10.27
C THR A 86 15.78 -4.74 10.38
N ASN A 87 15.97 -6.02 10.03
CA ASN A 87 17.25 -6.71 10.24
C ASN A 87 18.35 -6.43 9.19
N LYS A 88 18.07 -5.65 8.12
CA LYS A 88 19.14 -5.04 7.30
C LYS A 88 19.60 -3.68 7.82
N ASN A 89 18.85 -3.02 8.72
CA ASN A 89 19.23 -1.70 9.25
C ASN A 89 20.36 -1.72 10.30
N LYS A 90 20.80 -2.90 10.79
CA LYS A 90 22.01 -2.95 11.63
C LYS A 90 23.32 -2.90 10.83
N ASN A 91 23.30 -3.17 9.52
CA ASN A 91 24.53 -3.23 8.70
C ASN A 91 24.70 -2.07 7.73
N TYR A 92 23.68 -1.23 7.51
CA TYR A 92 23.78 -0.05 6.63
C TYR A 92 23.77 1.30 7.36
N ILE A 93 23.32 1.36 8.63
CA ILE A 93 23.43 2.58 9.47
C ILE A 93 24.82 2.67 10.15
N GLY A 94 25.65 1.63 10.01
CA GLY A 94 27.00 1.56 10.62
C GLY A 94 28.18 1.79 9.66
N LYS A 95 27.97 2.22 8.42
CA LYS A 95 29.08 2.39 7.46
C LYS A 95 29.23 3.76 6.82
N ASP A 96 28.29 4.68 6.99
CA ASP A 96 28.45 6.04 6.46
C ASP A 96 28.15 7.12 7.50
N LYS A 97 29.27 7.77 7.87
CA LYS A 97 29.41 9.10 8.49
C LYS A 97 29.38 9.12 10.02
N GLY A 98 30.59 9.33 10.55
CA GLY A 98 30.82 9.62 11.95
C GLY A 98 30.03 10.84 12.41
N PHE A 99 29.34 10.66 13.52
CA PHE A 99 29.01 11.75 14.41
C PHE A 99 29.69 11.43 15.75
N LYS A 100 30.71 12.23 16.07
CA LYS A 100 31.46 12.15 17.32
C LYS A 100 30.64 12.81 18.44
N ARG A 101 30.67 12.12 19.58
CA ARG A 101 30.26 12.47 20.95
C ARG A 101 28.78 12.30 21.25
#